data_AF-A0A414T072-F1
#
_entry.id   AF-A0A414T072-F1
#
_cell.length_a   1.000
_cell.length_b   1.000
_cell.length_c   1.000
_cell.angle_alpha   90.00
_cell.angle_beta   90.00
_cell.angle_gamma   90.00
#
_symmetry.space_group_name_H-M   'P 1'
#
loop_
_entity.id
_entity.type
_entity.pdbx_description
1 polymer ?
#
loop_
_entity_poly.entity_id
_entity_poly.type
_entity_poly.pdbx_seq_one_letter_code
_entity_poly.pdbx_strand_id
1 'polypeptide(L)'
;MNRIDICKNIIQSIKEYITTPGKLEPHRAKNHFVRKRKLSLFQVIMYLLYTSKASMFQNLSRIREDLGNLDFPDISKQALSKARQFINPALFKELYYLSVDLFYKQLPSRKLWNGYHLFAIDASKIELPNSKSNFEFFGEMFG
;
A
#
# COMPACT_ATOMS: atom_id res chain seq x y z
N MET A 1 -6.69 -4.11 -25.78
CA MET A 1 -5.55 -4.49 -24.91
C MET A 1 -5.98 -5.67 -24.05
N ASN A 2 -5.16 -6.72 -23.92
CA ASN A 2 -5.50 -7.84 -23.04
C ASN A 2 -5.45 -7.38 -21.57
N ARG A 3 -6.26 -7.96 -20.70
CA ARG A 3 -6.25 -7.68 -19.25
C ARG A 3 -4.85 -7.85 -18.64
N ILE A 4 -4.08 -8.83 -19.10
CA ILE A 4 -2.69 -9.04 -18.66
C ILE A 4 -1.83 -7.80 -18.96
N ASP A 5 -1.98 -7.21 -20.14
CA ASP A 5 -1.21 -6.02 -20.53
C ASP A 5 -1.64 -4.80 -19.72
N ILE A 6 -2.94 -4.67 -19.42
CA ILE A 6 -3.46 -3.63 -18.53
C ILE A 6 -2.84 -3.77 -17.13
N CYS A 7 -2.81 -4.98 -16.58
CA CYS A 7 -2.18 -5.24 -15.28
C CYS A 7 -0.68 -4.92 -15.30
N LYS A 8 0.06 -5.29 -16.36
CA LYS A 8 1.47 -4.91 -16.52
C LYS A 8 1.65 -3.40 -16.54
N ASN A 9 0.80 -2.69 -17.27
CA ASN A 9 0.83 -1.23 -17.33
C ASN A 9 0.56 -0.58 -15.97
N ILE A 10 -0.41 -1.10 -15.23
CA ILE A 10 -0.71 -0.64 -13.85
C ILE A 10 0.51 -0.83 -12.95
N ILE A 11 1.13 -2.02 -12.96
CA ILE A 11 2.32 -2.31 -12.14
C ILE A 11 3.46 -1.36 -12.51
N GLN A 12 3.69 -1.15 -13.81
CA GLN A 12 4.73 -0.25 -14.30
C GLN A 12 4.46 1.20 -13.91
N SER A 13 3.23 1.67 -14.03
CA SER A 13 2.81 3.02 -13.64
C SER A 13 2.95 3.26 -12.13
N ILE A 14 2.57 2.27 -11.31
CA ILE A 14 2.78 2.32 -9.85
C ILE A 14 4.27 2.38 -9.54
N LYS A 15 5.08 1.52 -10.19
CA LYS A 15 6.54 1.50 -10.02
C LYS A 15 7.14 2.87 -10.34
N GLU A 16 6.78 3.46 -11.47
CA GLU A 16 7.22 4.81 -11.87
C GLU A 16 6.79 5.86 -10.84
N TYR A 17 5.56 5.80 -10.34
CA TYR A 17 5.07 6.73 -9.33
C TYR A 17 5.93 6.70 -8.06
N ILE A 18 6.23 5.51 -7.54
CA ILE A 18 6.97 5.34 -6.28
C ILE A 18 8.49 5.53 -6.43
N THR A 19 9.04 5.40 -7.63
CA THR A 19 10.47 5.66 -7.89
C THR A 19 10.75 7.08 -8.36
N THR A 20 9.73 7.84 -8.77
CA THR A 20 9.90 9.23 -9.21
C THR A 20 10.29 10.13 -8.01
N PRO A 21 11.44 10.84 -8.09
CA PRO A 21 11.83 11.78 -7.06
C PRO A 21 10.76 12.84 -6.82
N GLY A 22 10.50 13.19 -5.56
CA GLY A 22 9.54 14.24 -5.20
C GLY A 22 8.09 13.79 -5.10
N LYS A 23 7.66 12.71 -5.77
CA LYS A 23 6.28 12.20 -5.68
C LYS A 23 5.92 11.68 -4.29
N LEU A 24 6.89 11.14 -3.56
CA LEU A 24 6.69 10.62 -2.21
C LEU A 24 6.87 11.68 -1.11
N GLU A 25 7.43 12.85 -1.43
CA GLU A 25 7.71 13.91 -0.45
C GLU A 25 6.44 14.47 0.23
N PRO A 26 5.29 14.66 -0.46
CA PRO A 26 4.05 15.06 0.19
C PRO A 26 3.47 14.00 1.13
N HIS A 27 3.90 12.74 0.97
CA HIS A 27 3.35 11.58 1.67
C HIS A 27 4.13 11.16 2.91
N ARG A 28 5.16 11.93 3.30
CA ARG A 28 5.89 11.69 4.55
C ARG A 28 5.51 12.73 5.61
N ALA A 29 5.52 12.32 6.87
CA ALA A 29 5.35 13.24 7.99
C ALA A 29 6.47 14.29 8.02
N LYS A 30 6.15 15.50 8.52
CA LYS A 30 7.09 16.62 8.63
C LYS A 30 8.38 16.17 9.34
N ASN A 31 9.54 16.51 8.78
CA ASN A 31 10.88 16.15 9.29
C ASN A 31 11.24 14.65 9.32
N HIS A 32 10.38 13.76 8.81
CA HIS A 32 10.68 12.32 8.70
C HIS A 32 11.18 11.96 7.30
N PHE A 33 12.07 10.96 7.21
CA PHE A 33 12.73 10.50 5.97
C PHE A 33 13.54 11.55 5.18
N VAL A 34 13.83 12.72 5.77
CA VAL A 34 14.66 13.78 5.15
C VAL A 34 16.14 13.37 5.06
N ARG A 35 16.62 12.63 6.07
CA ARG A 35 18.03 12.25 6.19
C ARG A 35 18.26 10.88 5.61
N LYS A 36 19.45 10.65 5.05
CA LYS A 36 19.92 9.31 4.68
C LYS A 36 20.04 8.46 5.96
N ARG A 37 19.16 7.46 6.09
CA ARG A 37 19.08 6.52 7.20
C ARG A 37 19.11 5.10 6.65
N LYS A 38 19.32 4.10 7.53
CA LYS A 38 19.37 2.68 7.17
C LYS A 38 18.08 2.21 6.46
N LEU A 39 16.92 2.73 6.88
CA LEU A 39 15.61 2.42 6.31
C LEU A 39 15.03 3.66 5.62
N SER A 40 14.89 3.57 4.30
CA SER A 40 14.35 4.66 3.46
C SER A 40 12.83 4.62 3.36
N LEU A 41 12.22 5.75 2.96
CA LEU A 41 10.78 5.83 2.69
C LEU A 41 10.34 4.80 1.64
N PHE A 42 11.10 4.69 0.55
CA PHE A 42 10.84 3.73 -0.52
C PHE A 42 10.82 2.28 -0.01
N GLN A 43 11.81 1.89 0.81
CA GLN A 43 11.84 0.54 1.38
C GLN A 43 10.64 0.26 2.29
N VAL A 44 10.20 1.23 3.10
CA VAL A 44 9.00 1.05 3.93
C VAL A 44 7.75 0.87 3.07
N ILE A 45 7.60 1.66 2.00
CA ILE A 45 6.48 1.50 1.04
C ILE A 45 6.52 0.13 0.38
N MET A 46 7.69 -0.29 -0.11
CA MET A 46 7.86 -1.60 -0.72
C MET A 46 7.52 -2.73 0.25
N TYR A 47 7.90 -2.61 1.52
CA TYR A 47 7.50 -3.57 2.55
C TYR A 47 5.98 -3.62 2.73
N LEU A 48 5.31 -2.48 2.79
CA LEU A 48 3.85 -2.43 2.95
C LEU A 48 3.12 -3.04 1.75
N LEU A 49 3.62 -2.85 0.53
CA LEU A 49 3.07 -3.49 -0.68
C LEU A 49 3.37 -4.99 -0.76
N TYR A 50 4.51 -5.43 -0.21
CA TYR A 50 4.93 -6.82 -0.17
C TYR A 50 4.22 -7.65 0.91
N THR A 51 3.76 -7.01 1.99
CA THR A 51 3.26 -7.67 3.20
C THR A 51 2.12 -8.66 2.91
N SER A 52 2.26 -9.88 3.40
CA SER A 52 1.24 -10.93 3.35
C SER A 52 0.52 -11.11 4.69
N LYS A 53 -0.39 -12.10 4.77
CA LYS A 53 -1.01 -12.52 6.05
C LYS A 53 -0.02 -13.15 7.05
N ALA A 54 1.23 -13.38 6.66
CA ALA A 54 2.27 -13.89 7.55
C ALA A 54 2.68 -12.84 8.60
N SER A 55 3.39 -13.29 9.63
CA SER A 55 3.89 -12.40 10.68
C SER A 55 4.88 -11.36 10.13
N MET A 56 5.00 -10.20 10.79
CA MET A 56 6.01 -9.18 10.43
C MET A 56 7.44 -9.74 10.42
N PHE A 57 7.73 -10.69 11.30
CA PHE A 57 9.06 -11.34 11.34
C PHE A 57 9.33 -12.14 10.06
N GLN A 58 8.35 -12.97 9.64
CA GLN A 58 8.47 -13.75 8.41
C GLN A 58 8.52 -12.85 7.17
N ASN A 59 7.68 -11.81 7.09
CA ASN A 59 7.71 -10.88 5.96
C ASN A 59 9.05 -10.12 5.89
N LEU A 60 9.69 -9.79 7.03
CA LEU A 60 11.02 -9.16 7.07
C LEU A 60 12.15 -10.07 6.58
N SER A 61 12.07 -11.39 6.82
CA SER A 61 13.04 -12.35 6.25
C SER A 61 12.82 -12.46 4.75
N ARG A 62 11.58 -12.79 4.36
CA ARG A 62 11.26 -13.10 2.96
C ARG A 62 11.46 -11.92 2.02
N ILE A 63 11.18 -10.68 2.43
CA ILE A 63 11.39 -9.53 1.54
C ILE A 63 12.86 -9.36 1.13
N ARG A 64 13.81 -9.75 2.00
CA ARG A 64 15.24 -9.68 1.69
C ARG A 64 15.66 -10.79 0.73
N GLU A 65 15.03 -11.95 0.85
CA GLU A 65 15.26 -13.12 -0.02
C GLU A 65 14.61 -12.90 -1.40
N ASP A 66 13.33 -12.53 -1.43
CA ASP A 66 12.53 -12.37 -2.65
C ASP A 66 12.90 -11.12 -3.44
N LEU A 67 13.22 -10.01 -2.75
CA LEU A 67 13.52 -8.71 -3.36
C LEU A 67 14.97 -8.28 -3.10
N GLY A 68 15.95 -9.14 -3.39
CA GLY A 68 17.37 -8.85 -3.15
C GLY A 68 17.87 -7.51 -3.75
N ASN A 69 17.32 -7.09 -4.89
CA ASN A 69 17.63 -5.81 -5.54
C ASN A 69 17.16 -4.56 -4.76
N LEU A 70 16.29 -4.73 -3.76
CA LEU A 70 15.79 -3.64 -2.91
C LEU A 70 16.83 -3.21 -1.85
N ASP A 71 17.87 -4.02 -1.63
CA ASP A 71 18.86 -3.86 -0.56
C ASP A 71 18.18 -3.59 0.80
N PHE A 72 17.18 -4.40 1.13
CA PHE A 72 16.35 -4.15 2.29
C PHE A 72 17.16 -4.39 3.57
N PRO A 73 17.24 -3.40 4.48
CA PRO A 73 18.19 -3.40 5.57
C PRO A 73 17.84 -4.40 6.68
N ASP A 74 18.87 -4.79 7.45
CA ASP A 74 18.63 -5.52 8.69
C ASP A 74 18.05 -4.65 9.81
N ILE A 75 16.76 -4.82 10.11
CA ILE A 75 15.99 -4.00 11.06
C ILE A 75 15.04 -4.83 11.91
N SER A 76 14.69 -4.28 13.08
CA SER A 76 13.68 -4.87 13.96
C SER A 76 12.25 -4.57 13.53
N LYS A 77 11.30 -5.40 13.99
CA LYS A 77 9.85 -5.17 13.81
C LYS A 77 9.41 -3.80 14.35
N GLN A 78 10.00 -3.38 15.47
CA GLN A 78 9.70 -2.12 16.13
C GLN A 78 10.15 -0.93 15.29
N ALA A 79 11.35 -1.00 14.69
CA ALA A 79 11.86 0.05 13.81
C ALA A 79 10.95 0.24 12.59
N LEU A 80 10.54 -0.85 11.95
CA LEU A 80 9.61 -0.83 10.83
C LEU A 80 8.22 -0.32 11.21
N SER A 81 7.67 -0.83 12.32
CA SER A 81 6.35 -0.44 12.82
C SER A 81 6.30 1.05 13.17
N LYS A 82 7.39 1.61 13.70
CA LYS A 82 7.52 3.05 13.96
C LYS A 82 7.68 3.84 12.66
N ALA A 83 8.48 3.36 11.71
CA ALA A 83 8.71 4.05 10.45
C ALA A 83 7.42 4.20 9.61
N ARG A 84 6.59 3.15 9.54
CA ARG A 84 5.32 3.19 8.78
C ARG A 84 4.31 4.22 9.30
N GLN A 85 4.37 4.59 10.59
CA GLN A 85 3.48 5.61 11.16
C GLN A 85 3.73 7.01 10.56
N PHE A 86 4.90 7.22 9.96
CA PHE A 86 5.27 8.48 9.33
C PHE A 86 4.96 8.54 7.83
N ILE A 87 4.18 7.59 7.31
CA ILE A 87 3.67 7.59 5.95
C ILE A 87 2.21 8.01 5.99
N ASN A 88 1.85 8.98 5.16
CA ASN A 88 0.48 9.40 4.97
C ASN A 88 -0.31 8.30 4.24
N PRO A 89 -1.40 7.76 4.81
CA PRO A 89 -2.23 6.74 4.16
C PRO A 89 -2.82 7.19 2.81
N ALA A 90 -2.92 8.50 2.56
CA ALA A 90 -3.37 9.05 1.28
C ALA A 90 -2.54 8.54 0.08
N LEU A 91 -1.26 8.21 0.28
CA LEU A 91 -0.43 7.59 -0.75
C LEU A 91 -1.07 6.32 -1.31
N PHE A 92 -1.53 5.41 -0.45
CA PHE A 92 -2.10 4.14 -0.91
C PHE A 92 -3.46 4.33 -1.57
N LYS A 93 -4.20 5.36 -1.16
CA LYS A 93 -5.44 5.78 -1.83
C LYS A 93 -5.15 6.28 -3.25
N GLU A 94 -4.09 7.07 -3.44
CA GLU A 94 -3.66 7.54 -4.76
C GLU A 94 -3.19 6.38 -5.65
N LEU A 95 -2.37 5.45 -5.13
CA LEU A 95 -1.95 4.27 -5.88
C LEU A 95 -3.13 3.39 -6.28
N TYR A 96 -4.12 3.24 -5.40
CA TYR A 96 -5.36 2.54 -5.70
C TYR A 96 -6.13 3.22 -6.83
N TYR A 97 -6.37 4.53 -6.74
CA TYR A 97 -7.08 5.24 -7.81
C TYR A 97 -6.32 5.24 -9.13
N LEU A 98 -5.00 5.35 -9.11
CA LEU A 98 -4.17 5.20 -10.31
C LEU A 98 -4.43 3.84 -10.99
N SER A 99 -4.46 2.76 -10.21
CA SER A 99 -4.74 1.42 -10.75
C SER A 99 -6.15 1.30 -11.33
N VAL A 100 -7.16 1.82 -10.62
CA VAL A 100 -8.56 1.82 -11.05
C VAL A 100 -8.74 2.61 -12.35
N ASP A 101 -8.18 3.81 -12.41
CA ASP A 101 -8.28 4.71 -13.56
C ASP A 101 -7.63 4.09 -14.79
N LEU A 102 -6.41 3.57 -14.66
CA LEU A 102 -5.71 2.91 -15.76
C LEU A 102 -6.46 1.68 -16.25
N PHE A 103 -7.01 0.89 -15.32
CA PHE A 103 -7.79 -0.29 -15.65
C PHE A 103 -9.02 0.08 -16.49
N TYR A 104 -9.84 1.01 -16.02
CA TYR A 104 -11.09 1.35 -16.69
C TYR A 104 -10.90 2.19 -17.96
N LYS A 105 -9.83 2.98 -18.08
CA LYS A 105 -9.49 3.70 -19.32
C LYS A 105 -9.05 2.77 -20.45
N GLN A 106 -8.41 1.65 -20.13
CA GLN A 106 -7.82 0.74 -21.11
C GLN A 106 -8.68 -0.49 -21.38
N LEU A 107 -9.74 -0.69 -20.60
CA LEU A 107 -10.69 -1.78 -20.79
C LEU A 107 -11.66 -1.42 -21.94
N PRO A 108 -11.57 -2.10 -23.09
CA PRO A 108 -12.28 -1.68 -24.32
C PRO A 108 -13.80 -1.78 -24.20
N SER A 109 -14.30 -2.75 -23.43
CA SER A 109 -15.72 -2.88 -23.13
C SER A 109 -15.93 -3.63 -21.81
N ARG A 110 -16.97 -3.24 -21.10
CA ARG A 110 -17.45 -3.92 -19.89
C ARG A 110 -18.72 -4.67 -20.24
N LYS A 111 -18.81 -5.94 -19.84
CA LYS A 111 -20.03 -6.71 -20.00
C LYS A 111 -21.15 -6.01 -19.21
N LEU A 112 -22.26 -5.73 -19.89
CA LEU A 112 -23.48 -5.20 -19.30
C LEU A 112 -24.45 -6.35 -19.05
N TRP A 113 -25.26 -6.21 -18.01
CA TRP A 113 -26.46 -7.01 -17.78
C TRP A 113 -27.66 -6.07 -17.89
N ASN A 114 -28.52 -6.28 -18.89
CA ASN A 114 -29.67 -5.41 -19.18
C ASN A 114 -29.34 -3.90 -19.26
N GLY A 115 -28.17 -3.54 -19.81
CA GLY A 115 -27.72 -2.14 -19.91
C GLY A 115 -26.99 -1.61 -18.67
N TYR A 116 -26.85 -2.40 -17.61
CA TYR A 116 -26.22 -1.98 -16.35
C TYR A 116 -24.90 -2.71 -16.06
N HIS A 117 -24.01 -2.05 -15.31
CA HIS A 117 -22.88 -2.73 -14.67
C HIS A 117 -23.37 -3.38 -13.38
N LEU A 118 -23.28 -4.70 -13.32
CA LEU A 118 -23.62 -5.46 -12.12
C LEU A 118 -22.42 -5.45 -11.16
N PHE A 119 -22.62 -4.97 -9.93
CA PHE A 119 -21.63 -5.02 -8.87
C PHE A 119 -22.18 -5.87 -7.72
N ALA A 120 -21.49 -6.97 -7.39
CA ALA A 120 -21.76 -7.72 -6.17
C ALA A 120 -20.85 -7.16 -5.06
N ILE A 121 -21.34 -6.13 -4.37
CA ILE A 121 -20.61 -5.50 -3.27
C ILE A 121 -21.07 -6.17 -1.98
N ASP A 122 -20.22 -7.03 -1.43
CA ASP A 122 -20.41 -7.58 -0.09
C ASP A 122 -19.76 -6.67 0.95
N ALA A 123 -20.40 -6.53 2.11
CA ALA A 123 -19.87 -5.72 3.20
C ALA A 123 -18.78 -6.53 3.93
N SER A 124 -17.55 -6.02 3.93
CA SER A 124 -16.48 -6.59 4.73
C SER A 124 -16.54 -6.03 6.15
N LYS A 125 -16.59 -6.92 7.16
CA LYS A 125 -16.35 -6.53 8.56
C LYS A 125 -14.85 -6.50 8.79
N ILE A 126 -14.31 -5.30 9.06
CA ILE A 126 -12.94 -5.14 9.54
C ILE A 126 -13.04 -4.85 11.03
N GLU A 127 -12.45 -5.73 11.85
CA GLU A 127 -12.29 -5.47 13.27
C GLU A 127 -11.14 -4.48 13.47
N LEU A 128 -11.41 -3.39 14.17
CA LEU A 128 -10.38 -2.42 14.51
C LEU A 128 -9.56 -2.96 15.69
N PRO A 129 -8.22 -2.77 15.69
CA PRO A 129 -7.41 -3.18 16.83
C PRO A 129 -7.85 -2.51 18.13
N ASN A 130 -7.83 -3.25 19.23
CA ASN A 130 -8.05 -2.71 20.57
C ASN A 130 -6.92 -1.75 20.93
N SER A 131 -7.18 -0.46 20.75
CA SER A 131 -6.22 0.60 21.02
C SER A 131 -6.94 1.82 21.54
N LYS A 132 -6.29 2.55 22.44
CA LYS A 132 -6.85 3.75 23.07
C LYS A 132 -7.36 4.76 22.05
N SER A 133 -6.59 5.01 20.97
CA SER A 133 -7.00 5.93 19.90
C SER A 133 -8.25 5.47 19.15
N ASN A 134 -8.41 4.15 18.95
CA ASN A 134 -9.61 3.63 18.30
C ASN A 134 -10.83 3.78 19.22
N PHE A 135 -10.69 3.56 20.52
CA PHE A 135 -11.78 3.80 21.47
C PHE A 135 -12.14 5.27 21.58
N GLU A 136 -11.15 6.17 21.61
CA GLU A 136 -11.37 7.62 21.62
C GLU A 136 -12.10 8.12 20.36
N PHE A 137 -11.83 7.53 19.19
CA PHE A 137 -12.42 7.97 17.93
C PHE A 137 -13.75 7.27 17.58
N PHE A 138 -13.85 5.95 17.79
CA PHE A 138 -14.98 5.12 17.38
C PHE A 138 -15.89 4.69 18.53
N GLY A 139 -15.48 4.89 19.78
CA GLY A 139 -16.15 4.38 20.97
C GLY A 139 -15.63 3.00 21.38
N GLU A 140 -15.77 2.69 22.67
CA GLU A 140 -15.54 1.36 23.22
C GLU A 140 -16.88 0.61 23.21
N MET A 141 -16.90 -0.63 22.72
CA MET A 141 -18.08 -1.47 22.95
C MET A 141 -18.15 -1.76 24.45
N PHE A 142 -19.26 -1.37 25.07
CA PHE A 142 -19.52 -1.65 26.48
C PHE A 142 -19.28 -3.14 26.78
N GLY A 143 -18.43 -3.40 27.78
CA GLY A 143 -18.12 -4.75 28.27
C GLY A 143 -19.30 -5.42 28.95
#